data_AF-A0A3E2N8R7-F1
#
_entry.id   AF-A0A3E2N8R7-F1
#
_cell.length_a   1.000
_cell.length_b   1.000
_cell.length_c   1.000
_cell.angle_alpha   90.00
_cell.angle_beta   90.00
_cell.angle_gamma   90.00
#
_symmetry.space_group_name_H-M   'P 1'
#
loop_
_entity.id
_entity.type
_entity.pdbx_description
1 polymer ?
#
loop_
_entity_poly.entity_id
_entity_poly.type
_entity_poly.pdbx_seq_one_letter_code
_entity_poly.pdbx_strand_id
1 'polypeptide(L)'
;MGKIWMPGGGGGADLDVVTAGTEDVLAGKVTVDKDGEPAIGTMPKRGSAVHGSGTGLNQQGLYYYIPKGYYDEGSLTPWVYMTRPEVAAALGVEAWKMRADQNICGVQGSIPLQNPEIANTDHMWATNYSNFGDGNYFLGIRNGYYNNGVSWVRGYNANFVASNIKKGVNVAGVVGTFEGYVPTATDLYLRGNNIKNWYKLTTKGTVTFDSGQISIAGAARIETDYLNLRGFNWLNIEGYTNTNAGVYKQIRLWQLTSSSDNMLSIVDVTNNQPGNYVISLNVSAQQVDGAMYLSFDVLNGAIYRIWLS
;
A
#
# COMPACT_ATOMS: atom_id res chain seq x y z
N MET A 1 41.73 88.72 -23.23
CA MET A 1 40.27 88.84 -22.99
C MET A 1 39.58 88.98 -24.33
N GLY A 2 39.15 87.88 -24.93
CA GLY A 2 38.35 87.93 -26.16
C GLY A 2 36.90 88.23 -25.80
N LYS A 3 36.37 89.39 -26.22
CA LYS A 3 34.93 89.65 -26.18
C LYS A 3 34.31 88.88 -27.35
N ILE A 4 33.52 87.85 -27.04
CA ILE A 4 32.56 87.29 -27.99
C ILE A 4 31.41 88.29 -28.08
N TRP A 5 31.20 88.83 -29.28
CA TRP A 5 30.02 89.59 -29.65
C TRP A 5 28.99 88.58 -30.18
N MET A 6 27.83 88.47 -29.52
CA MET A 6 26.66 87.80 -30.11
C MET A 6 25.81 88.90 -30.77
N PRO A 7 25.77 89.01 -32.11
CA PRO A 7 24.95 90.02 -32.77
C PRO A 7 23.50 89.51 -32.86
N GLY A 8 22.56 90.33 -32.39
CA GLY A 8 21.16 90.26 -32.83
C GLY A 8 20.26 89.26 -32.11
N GLY A 9 19.41 89.79 -31.22
CA GLY A 9 18.24 89.13 -30.63
C GLY A 9 17.35 90.17 -29.96
N GLY A 10 17.03 91.26 -30.69
CA GLY A 10 16.09 92.27 -30.23
C GLY A 10 14.68 91.70 -30.23
N GLY A 11 14.21 91.33 -29.04
CA GLY A 11 12.92 90.70 -28.78
C GLY A 11 13.15 89.67 -27.69
N GLY A 12 12.91 90.07 -26.43
CA GLY A 12 13.00 89.13 -25.31
C GLY A 12 12.12 87.94 -25.65
N ALA A 13 12.76 86.78 -25.93
CA ALA A 13 12.01 85.56 -26.08
C ALA A 13 11.19 85.41 -24.80
N ASP A 14 9.90 85.16 -24.96
CA ASP A 14 9.07 84.80 -23.82
C ASP A 14 9.60 83.46 -23.30
N LEU A 15 10.37 83.51 -22.22
CA LEU A 15 10.96 82.32 -21.59
C LEU A 15 9.97 81.66 -20.62
N ASP A 16 8.77 82.22 -20.43
CA ASP A 16 7.70 81.60 -19.64
C ASP A 16 7.18 80.32 -20.30
N VAL A 17 7.51 80.09 -21.59
CA VAL A 17 7.22 78.85 -22.31
C VAL A 17 8.24 77.73 -22.06
N VAL A 18 9.35 78.00 -21.36
CA VAL A 18 10.36 76.99 -21.02
C VAL A 18 9.83 76.10 -19.90
N THR A 19 9.39 74.90 -20.25
CA THR A 19 8.87 73.90 -19.29
C THR A 19 9.88 72.80 -18.94
N ALA A 20 11.00 72.72 -19.65
CA ALA A 20 12.00 71.68 -19.43
C ALA A 20 12.89 72.03 -18.23
N GLY A 21 12.96 71.10 -17.27
CA GLY A 21 13.88 71.19 -16.14
C GLY A 21 15.26 70.61 -16.47
N THR A 22 16.19 70.72 -15.53
CA THR A 22 17.51 70.06 -15.66
C THR A 22 17.38 68.54 -15.80
N GLU A 23 16.37 67.95 -15.16
CA GLU A 23 16.04 66.52 -15.15
C GLU A 23 15.49 66.00 -16.47
N ASP A 24 15.03 66.88 -17.36
CA ASP A 24 14.56 66.57 -18.72
C ASP A 24 15.68 66.65 -19.76
N VAL A 25 16.84 67.20 -19.36
CA VAL A 25 18.00 67.44 -20.23
C VAL A 25 19.08 66.40 -19.92
N LEU A 26 19.63 65.77 -20.97
CA LEU A 26 20.67 64.75 -20.84
C LEU A 26 21.85 65.24 -19.99
N ALA A 27 22.31 64.40 -19.06
CA ALA A 27 23.41 64.71 -18.16
C ALA A 27 24.64 65.26 -18.91
N GLY A 28 25.12 66.42 -18.44
CA GLY A 28 26.29 67.11 -19.03
C GLY A 28 26.00 67.91 -20.30
N LYS A 29 24.75 67.97 -20.78
CA LYS A 29 24.30 68.94 -21.79
C LYS A 29 23.85 70.23 -21.11
N VAL A 30 23.94 71.35 -21.81
CA VAL A 30 23.53 72.67 -21.30
C VAL A 30 22.26 73.11 -22.02
N THR A 31 21.30 73.62 -21.26
CA THR A 31 20.10 74.32 -21.74
C THR A 31 20.04 75.72 -21.14
N VAL A 32 19.01 76.49 -21.51
CA VAL A 32 18.66 77.77 -20.89
C VAL A 32 17.43 77.56 -20.01
N ASP A 33 17.41 78.13 -18.80
CA ASP A 33 16.26 78.10 -17.90
C ASP A 33 15.27 79.25 -18.12
N LYS A 34 14.19 79.29 -17.33
CA LYS A 34 13.14 80.33 -17.39
C LYS A 34 13.66 81.75 -17.11
N ASP A 35 14.79 81.88 -16.43
CA ASP A 35 15.38 83.18 -16.09
C ASP A 35 16.44 83.59 -17.14
N GLY A 36 16.67 82.76 -18.16
CA GLY A 36 17.65 82.99 -19.22
C GLY A 36 19.06 82.51 -18.88
N GLU A 37 19.23 81.80 -17.76
CA GLU A 37 20.54 81.35 -17.27
C GLU A 37 20.90 79.96 -17.79
N PRO A 38 22.21 79.67 -18.02
CA PRO A 38 22.64 78.34 -18.42
C PRO A 38 22.39 77.29 -17.30
N ALA A 39 21.64 76.25 -17.63
CA ALA A 39 21.35 75.14 -16.72
C ALA A 39 21.94 73.82 -17.26
N ILE A 40 22.60 73.04 -16.40
CA ILE A 40 23.22 71.76 -16.78
C ILE A 40 22.21 70.62 -16.56
N GLY A 41 22.00 69.82 -17.59
CA GLY A 41 21.13 68.65 -17.53
C GLY A 41 21.61 67.60 -16.54
N THR A 42 20.66 66.88 -15.94
CA THR A 42 20.88 65.84 -14.92
C THR A 42 20.28 64.49 -15.29
N MET A 43 19.56 64.36 -16.43
CA MET A 43 18.97 63.09 -16.86
C MET A 43 20.04 62.02 -17.12
N PRO A 44 20.01 60.85 -16.43
CA PRO A 44 21.03 59.82 -16.61
C PRO A 44 21.04 59.23 -18.03
N LYS A 45 22.23 59.01 -18.61
CA LYS A 45 22.40 58.17 -19.81
C LYS A 45 22.49 56.69 -19.41
N ARG A 46 21.58 55.84 -19.88
CA ARG A 46 21.49 54.41 -19.53
C ARG A 46 22.18 53.46 -20.50
N GLY A 47 22.43 53.89 -21.74
CA GLY A 47 22.95 53.03 -22.79
C GLY A 47 21.86 52.11 -23.39
N SER A 48 22.29 51.09 -24.14
CA SER A 48 21.42 50.16 -24.87
C SER A 48 20.98 48.92 -24.08
N ALA A 49 21.68 48.58 -22.99
CA ALA A 49 21.35 47.45 -22.11
C ALA A 49 21.40 47.89 -20.65
N VAL A 50 20.27 47.80 -19.94
CA VAL A 50 20.23 48.19 -18.51
C VAL A 50 19.55 47.14 -17.65
N HIS A 51 20.05 46.95 -16.44
CA HIS A 51 19.36 46.16 -15.43
C HIS A 51 18.09 46.90 -14.98
N GLY A 52 16.97 46.18 -14.88
CA GLY A 52 15.68 46.74 -14.48
C GLY A 52 15.68 47.16 -13.01
N SER A 53 14.90 48.18 -12.66
CA SER A 53 14.80 48.64 -11.26
C SER A 53 13.94 47.73 -10.39
N GLY A 54 13.35 46.69 -10.97
CA GLY A 54 12.55 45.69 -10.30
C GLY A 54 11.78 44.85 -11.31
N THR A 55 11.13 43.81 -10.80
CA THR A 55 10.36 42.85 -11.59
C THR A 55 9.13 42.41 -10.84
N GLY A 56 8.11 41.95 -11.56
CA GLY A 56 6.96 41.29 -10.96
C GLY A 56 6.22 40.43 -11.97
N LEU A 57 5.26 39.67 -11.48
CA LEU A 57 4.37 38.84 -12.27
C LEU A 57 2.93 39.24 -11.94
N ASN A 58 2.15 39.57 -12.95
CA ASN A 58 0.72 39.86 -12.81
C ASN A 58 -0.07 39.20 -13.95
N GLN A 59 -1.36 39.53 -14.09
CA GLN A 59 -2.22 38.95 -15.14
C GLN A 59 -1.76 39.27 -16.58
N GLN A 60 -0.99 40.34 -16.78
CA GLN A 60 -0.45 40.72 -18.09
C GLN A 60 0.87 39.98 -18.43
N GLY A 61 1.49 39.33 -17.43
CA GLY A 61 2.71 38.56 -17.59
C GLY A 61 3.85 39.04 -16.69
N LEU A 62 5.05 38.53 -16.98
CA LEU A 62 6.30 38.95 -16.34
C LEU A 62 6.65 40.35 -16.87
N TYR A 63 6.82 41.31 -15.97
CA TYR A 63 7.13 42.69 -16.31
C TYR A 63 8.37 43.17 -15.58
N TYR A 64 9.07 44.12 -16.19
CA TYR A 64 10.26 44.77 -15.63
C TYR A 64 10.00 46.27 -15.51
N TYR A 65 10.43 46.88 -14.40
CA TYR A 65 10.43 48.33 -14.27
C TYR A 65 11.63 48.91 -15.02
N ILE A 66 11.33 49.83 -15.96
CA ILE A 66 12.33 50.54 -16.75
C ILE A 66 12.85 51.73 -15.92
N PRO A 67 14.16 51.80 -15.61
CA PRO A 67 14.72 52.95 -14.92
C PRO A 67 14.48 54.27 -15.68
N LYS A 68 14.31 55.39 -14.96
CA LYS A 68 14.28 56.71 -15.62
C LYS A 68 15.63 57.03 -16.27
N GLY A 69 15.61 57.67 -17.44
CA GLY A 69 16.78 58.18 -18.13
C GLY A 69 16.66 58.16 -19.65
N TYR A 70 17.75 58.55 -20.30
CA TYR A 70 17.91 58.50 -21.76
C TYR A 70 18.53 57.17 -22.18
N TYR A 71 17.91 56.52 -23.15
CA TYR A 71 18.33 55.26 -23.74
C TYR A 71 18.82 55.51 -25.16
N ASP A 72 20.06 55.10 -25.48
CA ASP A 72 20.61 55.37 -26.80
C ASP A 72 20.27 54.27 -27.82
N GLU A 73 19.90 54.70 -29.02
CA GLU A 73 19.79 53.83 -30.20
C GLU A 73 21.19 53.57 -30.76
N GLY A 74 21.98 52.73 -30.09
CA GLY A 74 23.19 52.17 -30.69
C GLY A 74 22.87 51.28 -31.92
N SER A 75 23.65 50.23 -32.14
CA SER A 75 23.37 49.27 -33.24
C SER A 75 22.12 48.39 -33.02
N LEU A 76 21.45 48.48 -31.86
CA LEU A 76 20.26 47.71 -31.48
C LEU A 76 19.29 48.59 -30.68
N THR A 77 18.00 48.23 -30.68
CA THR A 77 16.97 48.82 -29.82
C THR A 77 17.32 48.61 -28.33
N PRO A 78 17.13 49.63 -27.47
CA PRO A 78 17.37 49.48 -26.04
C PRO A 78 16.56 48.34 -25.39
N TRP A 79 17.18 47.64 -24.44
CA TRP A 79 16.53 46.56 -23.68
C TRP A 79 16.83 46.63 -22.18
N VAL A 80 15.89 46.08 -21.41
CA VAL A 80 15.98 45.96 -19.95
C VAL A 80 16.04 44.49 -19.58
N TYR A 81 16.84 44.14 -18.57
CA TYR A 81 16.95 42.77 -18.09
C TYR A 81 16.89 42.64 -16.58
N MET A 82 16.50 41.45 -16.15
CA MET A 82 16.68 40.95 -14.79
C MET A 82 17.56 39.71 -14.87
N THR A 83 18.32 39.44 -13.81
CA THR A 83 19.11 38.21 -13.71
C THR A 83 18.20 36.99 -13.60
N ARG A 84 18.71 35.81 -13.97
CA ARG A 84 17.94 34.55 -13.85
C ARG A 84 17.40 34.31 -12.43
N PRO A 85 18.17 34.54 -11.34
CA PRO A 85 17.64 34.41 -9.98
C PRO A 85 16.48 35.38 -9.66
N GLU A 86 16.54 36.62 -10.14
CA GLU A 86 15.45 37.60 -9.93
C GLU A 86 14.19 37.19 -10.68
N VAL A 87 14.32 36.67 -11.90
CA VAL A 87 13.20 36.11 -12.65
C VAL A 87 12.63 34.88 -11.95
N ALA A 88 13.48 33.96 -11.50
CA ALA A 88 13.05 32.77 -10.76
C ALA A 88 12.25 33.15 -9.50
N ALA A 89 12.73 34.14 -8.76
CA ALA A 89 12.05 34.67 -7.58
C ALA A 89 10.69 35.29 -7.93
N ALA A 90 10.62 36.11 -8.99
CA ALA A 90 9.37 36.71 -9.46
C ALA A 90 8.33 35.66 -9.92
N LEU A 91 8.79 34.55 -10.48
CA LEU A 91 7.97 33.43 -10.91
C LEU A 91 7.62 32.44 -9.78
N GLY A 92 8.23 32.58 -8.58
CA GLY A 92 8.05 31.65 -7.47
C GLY A 92 8.63 30.26 -7.71
N VAL A 93 9.69 30.17 -8.53
CA VAL A 93 10.39 28.93 -8.88
C VAL A 93 11.29 28.53 -7.73
N GLU A 94 11.00 27.37 -7.14
CA GLU A 94 11.75 26.79 -6.02
C GLU A 94 12.05 25.32 -6.30
N ALA A 95 13.19 24.83 -5.82
CA ALA A 95 13.68 23.47 -6.11
C ALA A 95 12.64 22.38 -5.75
N TRP A 96 12.01 22.48 -4.58
CA TRP A 96 11.07 21.48 -4.07
C TRP A 96 9.74 21.43 -4.82
N LYS A 97 9.48 22.38 -5.73
CA LYS A 97 8.28 22.39 -6.58
C LYS A 97 8.49 21.67 -7.92
N MET A 98 9.71 21.24 -8.21
CA MET A 98 10.10 20.71 -9.52
C MET A 98 10.79 19.36 -9.38
N ARG A 99 10.55 18.49 -10.36
CA ARG A 99 11.29 17.23 -10.50
C ARG A 99 12.79 17.47 -10.59
N ALA A 100 13.56 16.54 -10.03
CA ALA A 100 15.01 16.63 -9.97
C ALA A 100 15.72 16.62 -11.33
N ASP A 101 15.01 16.30 -12.42
CA ASP A 101 15.50 16.37 -13.80
C ASP A 101 15.18 17.69 -14.51
N GLN A 102 14.49 18.62 -13.86
CA GLN A 102 14.13 19.93 -14.43
C GLN A 102 15.06 21.03 -13.93
N ASN A 103 15.35 21.99 -14.81
CA ASN A 103 16.06 23.21 -14.49
C ASN A 103 15.30 24.41 -15.08
N ILE A 104 14.91 25.36 -14.23
CA ILE A 104 14.24 26.59 -14.65
C ILE A 104 15.03 27.77 -14.09
N CYS A 105 15.49 28.67 -14.96
CA CYS A 105 16.25 29.87 -14.58
C CYS A 105 17.48 29.58 -13.69
N GLY A 106 18.10 28.40 -13.82
CA GLY A 106 19.24 27.98 -13.01
C GLY A 106 18.89 27.31 -11.67
N VAL A 107 17.60 27.28 -11.29
CA VAL A 107 17.12 26.53 -10.13
C VAL A 107 16.93 25.07 -10.53
N GLN A 108 17.74 24.18 -9.96
CA GLN A 108 17.59 22.73 -10.14
C GLN A 108 16.44 22.22 -9.27
N GLY A 109 15.53 21.42 -9.83
CA GLY A 109 14.49 20.76 -9.05
C GLY A 109 15.05 19.78 -8.02
N SER A 110 14.29 19.50 -6.96
CA SER A 110 14.70 18.59 -5.88
C SER A 110 13.70 17.48 -5.57
N ILE A 111 12.54 17.42 -6.24
CA ILE A 111 11.61 16.28 -6.10
C ILE A 111 12.28 15.04 -6.73
N PRO A 112 12.65 14.03 -5.94
CA PRO A 112 13.34 12.86 -6.46
C PRO A 112 12.48 12.07 -7.44
N LEU A 113 13.11 11.44 -8.43
CA LEU A 113 12.45 10.59 -9.40
C LEU A 113 12.47 9.14 -8.94
N GLN A 114 11.32 8.47 -9.08
CA GLN A 114 11.19 7.04 -8.91
C GLN A 114 10.93 6.40 -10.28
N ASN A 115 11.98 5.82 -10.86
CA ASN A 115 11.91 5.08 -12.12
C ASN A 115 11.43 3.63 -11.87
N PRO A 116 11.03 2.89 -12.93
CA PRO A 116 10.83 1.45 -12.84
C PRO A 116 12.10 0.77 -12.34
N GLU A 117 11.97 -0.13 -11.38
CA GLU A 117 13.14 -0.81 -10.80
C GLU A 117 13.65 -1.97 -11.65
N ILE A 118 12.86 -2.42 -12.61
CA ILE A 118 13.27 -3.40 -13.63
C ILE A 118 13.26 -2.68 -14.97
N ALA A 119 14.35 -2.82 -15.72
CA ALA A 119 14.46 -2.23 -17.05
C ALA A 119 13.32 -2.74 -17.96
N ASN A 120 12.69 -1.82 -18.69
CA ASN A 120 11.55 -2.09 -19.59
C ASN A 120 10.27 -2.59 -18.91
N THR A 121 10.10 -2.37 -17.60
CA THR A 121 8.79 -2.52 -16.94
C THR A 121 8.22 -1.16 -16.57
N ASP A 122 6.97 -1.15 -16.11
CA ASP A 122 6.25 0.03 -15.66
C ASP A 122 5.91 -0.07 -14.16
N HIS A 123 6.66 -0.86 -13.39
CA HIS A 123 6.39 -1.07 -11.97
C HIS A 123 7.56 -0.75 -11.03
N MET A 124 7.20 -0.38 -9.79
CA MET A 124 8.11 -0.25 -8.67
C MET A 124 7.69 -1.15 -7.51
N TRP A 125 8.63 -1.55 -6.66
CA TRP A 125 8.36 -2.24 -5.40
C TRP A 125 7.61 -1.32 -4.44
N ALA A 126 6.63 -1.91 -3.75
CA ALA A 126 5.99 -1.28 -2.60
C ALA A 126 7.00 -1.13 -1.46
N THR A 127 6.92 -0.03 -0.70
CA THR A 127 7.76 0.16 0.51
C THR A 127 7.29 -0.71 1.68
N ASN A 128 6.00 -1.01 1.72
CA ASN A 128 5.35 -1.95 2.62
C ASN A 128 4.02 -2.41 2.01
N TYR A 129 3.36 -3.37 2.63
CA TYR A 129 1.97 -3.71 2.30
C TYR A 129 1.22 -4.17 3.55
N SER A 130 -0.08 -3.91 3.59
CA SER A 130 -0.94 -4.24 4.75
C SER A 130 -2.37 -4.55 4.33
N ASN A 131 -3.08 -5.26 5.20
CA ASN A 131 -4.52 -5.52 5.16
C ASN A 131 -5.04 -5.43 6.60
N PHE A 132 -6.22 -4.82 6.79
CA PHE A 132 -6.83 -4.63 8.11
C PHE A 132 -7.99 -5.58 8.41
N GLY A 133 -8.15 -6.65 7.62
CA GLY A 133 -9.25 -7.61 7.75
C GLY A 133 -10.60 -7.11 7.23
N ASP A 134 -10.63 -5.95 6.58
CA ASP A 134 -11.82 -5.26 6.08
C ASP A 134 -12.03 -5.38 4.57
N GLY A 135 -11.22 -6.23 3.92
CA GLY A 135 -11.25 -6.44 2.46
C GLY A 135 -10.36 -5.49 1.66
N ASN A 136 -9.70 -4.51 2.29
CA ASN A 136 -8.80 -3.58 1.61
C ASN A 136 -7.35 -4.10 1.59
N TYR A 137 -6.64 -3.90 0.48
CA TYR A 137 -5.21 -4.20 0.36
C TYR A 137 -4.43 -2.93 0.01
N PHE A 138 -3.48 -2.56 0.87
CA PHE A 138 -2.71 -1.33 0.74
C PHE A 138 -1.28 -1.65 0.33
N LEU A 139 -0.77 -0.91 -0.66
CA LEU A 139 0.63 -0.94 -1.10
C LEU A 139 1.27 0.42 -0.83
N GLY A 140 2.37 0.43 -0.08
CA GLY A 140 3.12 1.63 0.23
C GLY A 140 3.84 2.21 -0.97
N ILE A 141 3.85 3.53 -1.06
CA ILE A 141 4.65 4.30 -2.02
C ILE A 141 5.75 5.06 -1.29
N ARG A 142 6.77 5.51 -2.02
CA ARG A 142 7.79 6.42 -1.49
C ARG A 142 7.20 7.82 -1.40
N ASN A 143 7.09 8.36 -0.19
CA ASN A 143 6.56 9.70 0.02
C ASN A 143 7.52 10.77 -0.53
N GLY A 144 6.98 11.79 -1.21
CA GLY A 144 7.76 12.90 -1.76
C GLY A 144 8.50 12.61 -3.07
N TYR A 145 8.27 11.45 -3.70
CA TYR A 145 8.85 11.08 -4.99
C TYR A 145 7.87 11.31 -6.14
N TYR A 146 8.41 11.62 -7.32
CA TYR A 146 7.66 11.62 -8.56
C TYR A 146 7.79 10.26 -9.25
N ASN A 147 6.66 9.61 -9.55
CA ASN A 147 6.63 8.35 -10.30
C ASN A 147 6.93 8.63 -11.79
N ASN A 148 8.13 8.28 -12.23
CA ASN A 148 8.61 8.57 -13.58
C ASN A 148 8.55 7.33 -14.45
N GLY A 149 7.53 7.20 -15.29
CA GLY A 149 7.33 6.01 -16.12
C GLY A 149 6.87 4.77 -15.34
N VAL A 150 6.35 4.96 -14.13
CA VAL A 150 5.80 3.89 -13.27
C VAL A 150 4.29 4.00 -13.23
N SER A 151 3.61 2.93 -13.66
CA SER A 151 2.15 2.77 -13.62
C SER A 151 1.67 1.90 -12.46
N TRP A 152 2.52 1.00 -11.96
CA TRP A 152 2.14 0.02 -10.95
C TRP A 152 3.07 0.01 -9.75
N VAL A 153 2.49 -0.29 -8.59
CA VAL A 153 3.19 -0.64 -7.37
C VAL A 153 3.05 -2.15 -7.16
N ARG A 154 4.16 -2.84 -6.96
CA ARG A 154 4.21 -4.29 -6.83
C ARG A 154 4.50 -4.69 -5.39
N GLY A 155 3.61 -5.50 -4.81
CA GLY A 155 3.92 -6.34 -3.65
C GLY A 155 4.22 -7.78 -4.11
N TYR A 156 5.05 -8.51 -3.35
CA TYR A 156 5.27 -9.94 -3.55
C TYR A 156 4.89 -10.70 -2.28
N ASN A 157 4.03 -11.70 -2.45
CA ASN A 157 3.69 -12.64 -1.40
C ASN A 157 3.70 -14.04 -2.01
N ALA A 158 4.66 -14.87 -1.59
CA ALA A 158 4.82 -16.24 -2.10
C ALA A 158 3.58 -17.12 -1.84
N ASN A 159 2.76 -16.78 -0.84
CA ASN A 159 1.54 -17.51 -0.53
C ASN A 159 0.32 -17.06 -1.35
N PHE A 160 0.42 -15.98 -2.14
CA PHE A 160 -0.65 -15.52 -3.02
C PHE A 160 -0.68 -16.34 -4.32
N VAL A 161 -1.03 -17.61 -4.17
CA VAL A 161 -1.09 -18.62 -5.22
C VAL A 161 -2.41 -19.39 -5.12
N ALA A 162 -2.91 -19.89 -6.25
CA ALA A 162 -4.19 -20.57 -6.35
C ALA A 162 -4.33 -21.76 -5.38
N SER A 163 -3.23 -22.50 -5.14
CA SER A 163 -3.20 -23.67 -4.24
C SER A 163 -3.42 -23.33 -2.77
N ASN A 164 -3.29 -22.06 -2.36
CA ASN A 164 -3.52 -21.62 -1.00
C ASN A 164 -4.89 -20.94 -0.82
N ILE A 165 -5.64 -20.76 -1.90
CA ILE A 165 -6.95 -20.11 -1.90
C ILE A 165 -8.00 -21.20 -2.07
N LYS A 166 -9.04 -21.15 -1.22
CA LYS A 166 -10.17 -22.08 -1.25
C LYS A 166 -10.74 -22.20 -2.66
N LYS A 167 -11.00 -23.43 -3.14
CA LYS A 167 -11.50 -23.65 -4.50
C LYS A 167 -12.73 -22.80 -4.83
N GLY A 168 -12.66 -22.15 -6.00
CA GLY A 168 -13.74 -21.30 -6.53
C GLY A 168 -13.77 -19.88 -5.97
N VAL A 169 -13.02 -19.57 -4.91
CA VAL A 169 -12.87 -18.19 -4.42
C VAL A 169 -11.88 -17.44 -5.30
N ASN A 170 -12.29 -16.30 -5.86
CA ASN A 170 -11.41 -15.41 -6.60
C ASN A 170 -10.88 -14.32 -5.66
N VAL A 171 -9.56 -14.24 -5.50
CA VAL A 171 -8.90 -13.16 -4.77
C VAL A 171 -8.03 -12.40 -5.76
N ALA A 172 -8.42 -11.16 -6.06
CA ALA A 172 -7.70 -10.24 -6.96
C ALA A 172 -7.24 -10.88 -8.29
N GLY A 173 -8.09 -11.71 -8.90
CA GLY A 173 -7.83 -12.38 -10.19
C GLY A 173 -7.28 -13.80 -10.07
N VAL A 174 -6.81 -14.23 -8.89
CA VAL A 174 -6.34 -15.59 -8.64
C VAL A 174 -7.51 -16.44 -8.14
N VAL A 175 -8.00 -17.34 -8.98
CA VAL A 175 -9.06 -18.30 -8.60
C VAL A 175 -8.44 -19.46 -7.84
N GLY A 176 -8.95 -19.71 -6.64
CA GLY A 176 -8.49 -20.77 -5.78
C GLY A 176 -8.69 -22.16 -6.36
N THR A 177 -7.73 -23.03 -6.08
CA THR A 177 -7.71 -24.46 -6.45
C THR A 177 -7.50 -25.36 -5.24
N PHE A 178 -7.40 -24.81 -4.03
CA PHE A 178 -7.22 -25.62 -2.82
C PHE A 178 -8.44 -26.53 -2.62
N GLU A 179 -8.18 -27.83 -2.65
CA GLU A 179 -9.11 -28.92 -2.36
C GLU A 179 -8.57 -29.67 -1.14
N GLY A 180 -9.44 -29.97 -0.19
CA GLY A 180 -9.05 -30.69 1.03
C GLY A 180 -9.92 -30.36 2.23
N TYR A 181 -9.84 -31.22 3.25
CA TYR A 181 -10.56 -31.05 4.50
C TYR A 181 -9.73 -30.22 5.48
N VAL A 182 -10.26 -29.08 5.92
CA VAL A 182 -9.63 -28.20 6.92
C VAL A 182 -10.31 -28.44 8.27
N PRO A 183 -9.59 -28.96 9.29
CA PRO A 183 -10.19 -29.20 10.61
C PRO A 183 -10.68 -27.91 11.26
N THR A 184 -11.86 -27.97 11.89
CA THR A 184 -12.35 -26.95 12.82
C THR A 184 -11.86 -27.22 14.24
N ALA A 185 -12.02 -26.25 15.16
CA ALA A 185 -11.57 -26.39 16.55
C ALA A 185 -12.18 -27.59 17.31
N THR A 186 -13.32 -28.09 16.84
CA THR A 186 -14.04 -29.25 17.40
C THR A 186 -13.65 -30.59 16.76
N ASP A 187 -12.89 -30.59 15.67
CA ASP A 187 -12.45 -31.81 15.01
C ASP A 187 -11.35 -32.49 15.83
N LEU A 188 -11.54 -33.78 16.11
CA LEU A 188 -10.57 -34.63 16.79
C LEU A 188 -9.78 -35.49 15.81
N TYR A 189 -10.40 -35.83 14.68
CA TYR A 189 -9.82 -36.49 13.52
C TYR A 189 -10.60 -36.04 12.28
N LEU A 190 -9.92 -35.73 11.18
CA LEU A 190 -10.56 -35.41 9.90
C LEU A 190 -9.70 -35.86 8.73
N ARG A 191 -10.11 -36.96 8.09
CA ARG A 191 -9.60 -37.44 6.78
C ARG A 191 -8.07 -37.45 6.71
N GLY A 192 -7.44 -38.15 7.66
CA GLY A 192 -5.99 -38.26 7.79
C GLY A 192 -5.36 -37.25 8.75
N ASN A 193 -6.01 -36.10 8.99
CA ASN A 193 -5.56 -35.14 9.98
C ASN A 193 -5.95 -35.61 11.39
N ASN A 194 -4.95 -36.01 12.18
CA ASN A 194 -5.14 -36.63 13.49
C ASN A 194 -4.97 -35.62 14.64
N ILE A 195 -5.90 -34.68 14.77
CA ILE A 195 -5.81 -33.52 15.66
C ILE A 195 -5.59 -33.90 17.14
N LYS A 196 -6.19 -35.00 17.60
CA LYS A 196 -6.01 -35.50 18.98
C LYS A 196 -5.04 -36.67 19.10
N ASN A 197 -4.16 -36.87 18.11
CA ASN A 197 -3.14 -37.91 18.14
C ASN A 197 -3.70 -39.28 18.53
N TRP A 198 -4.85 -39.66 17.97
CA TRP A 198 -5.41 -40.99 18.18
C TRP A 198 -4.39 -42.06 17.78
N TYR A 199 -4.21 -43.08 18.60
CA TYR A 199 -3.32 -44.20 18.33
C TYR A 199 -4.01 -45.54 18.63
N LYS A 200 -3.47 -46.61 18.07
CA LYS A 200 -3.99 -47.97 18.29
C LYS A 200 -3.42 -48.56 19.57
N LEU A 201 -4.22 -49.34 20.30
CA LEU A 201 -3.71 -50.19 21.37
C LEU A 201 -3.05 -51.45 20.79
N THR A 202 -1.80 -51.73 21.16
CA THR A 202 -0.98 -52.83 20.59
C THR A 202 -1.60 -54.22 20.75
N THR A 203 -2.52 -54.42 21.71
CA THR A 203 -3.06 -55.74 22.08
C THR A 203 -4.48 -56.04 21.54
N LYS A 204 -5.15 -55.09 20.86
CA LYS A 204 -6.56 -55.22 20.43
C LYS A 204 -6.79 -54.73 18.99
N GLY A 205 -7.00 -55.66 18.07
CA GLY A 205 -7.60 -55.41 16.76
C GLY A 205 -6.66 -54.96 15.65
N THR A 206 -7.20 -54.89 14.43
CA THR A 206 -6.50 -54.33 13.26
C THR A 206 -6.98 -52.90 13.03
N VAL A 207 -6.31 -51.93 13.65
CA VAL A 207 -6.47 -50.50 13.37
C VAL A 207 -5.27 -49.99 12.56
N THR A 208 -5.53 -49.28 11.47
CA THR A 208 -4.52 -48.60 10.66
C THR A 208 -4.90 -47.15 10.45
N PHE A 209 -3.94 -46.24 10.64
CA PHE A 209 -4.10 -44.82 10.34
C PHE A 209 -3.57 -44.57 8.92
N ASP A 210 -4.50 -44.57 7.96
CA ASP A 210 -4.19 -44.31 6.55
C ASP A 210 -4.17 -42.80 6.28
N SER A 211 -3.68 -42.43 5.10
CA SER A 211 -3.55 -41.02 4.69
C SER A 211 -4.86 -40.24 4.65
N GLY A 212 -6.02 -40.91 4.65
CA GLY A 212 -7.34 -40.28 4.56
C GLY A 212 -8.42 -40.87 5.46
N GLN A 213 -8.10 -41.89 6.26
CA GLN A 213 -9.07 -42.57 7.13
C GLN A 213 -8.39 -43.36 8.26
N ILE A 214 -9.16 -43.76 9.27
CA ILE A 214 -8.75 -44.82 10.21
C ILE A 214 -9.45 -46.09 9.77
N SER A 215 -8.71 -47.06 9.24
CA SER A 215 -9.23 -48.37 8.87
C SER A 215 -9.34 -49.25 10.10
N ILE A 216 -10.49 -49.91 10.26
CA ILE A 216 -10.80 -50.79 11.38
C ILE A 216 -11.29 -52.13 10.83
N ALA A 217 -10.73 -53.23 11.32
CA ALA A 217 -11.25 -54.57 11.09
C ALA A 217 -11.40 -55.35 12.40
N GLY A 218 -12.61 -55.87 12.64
CA GLY A 218 -12.98 -56.63 13.83
C GLY A 218 -13.18 -55.76 15.08
N ALA A 219 -12.89 -56.36 16.24
CA ALA A 219 -12.89 -55.67 17.52
C ALA A 219 -11.65 -54.77 17.61
N ALA A 220 -11.82 -53.51 17.97
CA ALA A 220 -10.74 -52.53 17.93
C ALA A 220 -10.85 -51.48 19.04
N ARG A 221 -9.72 -50.86 19.35
CA ARG A 221 -9.63 -49.74 20.30
C ARG A 221 -8.67 -48.68 19.75
N ILE A 222 -9.09 -47.41 19.79
CA ILE A 222 -8.24 -46.25 19.54
C ILE A 222 -8.24 -45.33 20.75
N GLU A 223 -7.09 -44.77 21.08
CA GLU A 223 -6.85 -44.02 22.31
C GLU A 223 -6.28 -42.64 22.01
N THR A 224 -6.50 -41.71 22.92
CA THR A 224 -5.83 -40.41 22.95
C THR A 224 -5.44 -40.10 24.39
N ASP A 225 -4.26 -39.50 24.57
CA ASP A 225 -3.74 -39.16 25.89
C ASP A 225 -4.51 -37.99 26.53
N TYR A 226 -5.20 -37.20 25.71
CA TYR A 226 -5.96 -36.07 26.21
C TYR A 226 -7.14 -35.68 25.32
N LEU A 227 -8.33 -35.77 25.88
CA LEU A 227 -9.56 -35.22 25.34
C LEU A 227 -10.34 -34.48 26.44
N ASN A 228 -10.90 -33.32 26.12
CA ASN A 228 -11.75 -32.56 27.02
C ASN A 228 -13.18 -32.59 26.47
N LEU A 229 -14.12 -33.12 27.26
CA LEU A 229 -15.53 -33.25 26.89
C LEU A 229 -16.40 -32.14 27.50
N ARG A 230 -15.84 -31.30 28.37
CA ARG A 230 -16.61 -30.26 29.08
C ARG A 230 -17.27 -29.30 28.10
N GLY A 231 -18.58 -29.10 28.29
CA GLY A 231 -19.37 -28.17 27.49
C GLY A 231 -19.83 -28.71 26.13
N PHE A 232 -19.55 -29.98 25.82
CA PHE A 232 -20.04 -30.64 24.59
C PHE A 232 -21.15 -31.63 24.91
N ASN A 233 -22.07 -31.83 23.95
CA ASN A 233 -23.17 -32.77 24.11
C ASN A 233 -22.90 -34.11 23.42
N TRP A 234 -22.09 -34.11 22.37
CA TRP A 234 -21.86 -35.27 21.53
C TRP A 234 -20.40 -35.42 21.16
N LEU A 235 -19.93 -36.67 21.17
CA LEU A 235 -18.77 -37.11 20.39
C LEU A 235 -19.29 -37.86 19.18
N ASN A 236 -19.08 -37.29 18.01
CA ASN A 236 -19.58 -37.84 16.75
C ASN A 236 -18.48 -38.57 16.01
N ILE A 237 -18.87 -39.64 15.31
CA ILE A 237 -18.01 -40.45 14.47
C ILE A 237 -18.70 -40.61 13.12
N GLU A 238 -18.11 -40.04 12.07
CA GLU A 238 -18.49 -40.25 10.68
C GLU A 238 -17.57 -41.30 10.07
N GLY A 239 -18.15 -42.25 9.35
CA GLY A 239 -17.38 -43.29 8.70
C GLY A 239 -18.17 -44.07 7.68
N TYR A 240 -17.58 -45.17 7.25
CA TYR A 240 -18.19 -46.18 6.41
C TYR A 240 -18.04 -47.54 7.08
N THR A 241 -19.07 -48.37 7.06
CA THR A 241 -19.04 -49.73 7.61
C THR A 241 -19.38 -50.75 6.54
N ASN A 242 -18.69 -51.89 6.56
CA ASN A 242 -18.98 -53.11 5.78
C ASN A 242 -19.71 -54.15 6.64
N THR A 243 -20.16 -53.76 7.82
CA THR A 243 -20.87 -54.65 8.72
C THR A 243 -22.29 -54.92 8.22
N ASN A 244 -22.69 -56.19 8.17
CA ASN A 244 -24.08 -56.58 7.93
C ASN A 244 -24.98 -56.29 9.15
N ALA A 245 -26.22 -55.90 8.90
CA ALA A 245 -27.22 -55.67 9.95
C ALA A 245 -27.60 -56.96 10.70
N GLY A 246 -28.02 -56.82 11.97
CA GLY A 246 -28.56 -57.93 12.78
C GLY A 246 -27.61 -58.54 13.82
N VAL A 247 -26.40 -58.00 13.99
CA VAL A 247 -25.48 -58.37 15.09
C VAL A 247 -25.38 -57.19 16.07
N TYR A 248 -25.64 -57.43 17.35
CA TYR A 248 -25.43 -56.45 18.42
C TYR A 248 -23.96 -56.00 18.43
N LYS A 249 -23.75 -54.70 18.19
CA LYS A 249 -22.43 -54.09 18.09
C LYS A 249 -22.46 -52.75 18.80
N GLN A 250 -21.49 -52.50 19.66
CA GLN A 250 -21.44 -51.27 20.44
C GLN A 250 -20.18 -50.48 20.11
N ILE A 251 -20.34 -49.16 20.05
CA ILE A 251 -19.23 -48.22 20.17
C ILE A 251 -19.32 -47.63 21.56
N ARG A 252 -18.22 -47.67 22.30
CA ARG A 252 -18.15 -47.16 23.67
C ARG A 252 -17.04 -46.12 23.76
N LEU A 253 -17.32 -45.05 24.49
CA LEU A 253 -16.32 -44.09 24.94
C LEU A 253 -15.97 -44.38 26.39
N TRP A 254 -14.68 -44.45 26.68
CA TRP A 254 -14.16 -44.72 28.01
C TRP A 254 -13.12 -43.69 28.41
N GLN A 255 -13.05 -43.40 29.70
CA GLN A 255 -11.95 -42.68 30.31
C GLN A 255 -10.96 -43.69 30.90
N LEU A 256 -9.67 -43.53 30.58
CA LEU A 256 -8.62 -44.29 31.27
C LEU A 256 -8.42 -43.71 32.66
N THR A 257 -8.41 -44.57 33.67
CA THR A 257 -8.03 -44.20 35.03
C THR A 257 -6.99 -45.17 35.57
N SER A 258 -6.36 -44.84 36.70
CA SER A 258 -5.30 -45.66 37.31
C SER A 258 -5.81 -46.96 37.95
N SER A 259 -7.12 -47.10 38.18
CA SER A 259 -7.71 -48.23 38.92
C SER A 259 -8.74 -49.02 38.12
N SER A 260 -9.57 -48.36 37.31
CA SER A 260 -10.53 -49.00 36.42
C SER A 260 -11.04 -48.02 35.36
N ASP A 261 -10.98 -48.39 34.09
CA ASP A 261 -11.55 -47.58 33.02
C ASP A 261 -13.04 -47.31 33.29
N ASN A 262 -13.48 -46.07 33.09
CA ASN A 262 -14.88 -45.66 33.32
C ASN A 262 -15.60 -45.45 31.99
N MET A 263 -16.74 -46.12 31.77
CA MET A 263 -17.51 -45.97 30.54
C MET A 263 -18.30 -44.66 30.59
N LEU A 264 -17.99 -43.74 29.68
CA LEU A 264 -18.61 -42.42 29.62
C LEU A 264 -19.85 -42.40 28.74
N SER A 265 -19.85 -43.17 27.65
CA SER A 265 -20.95 -43.20 26.68
C SER A 265 -20.95 -44.49 25.88
N ILE A 266 -22.12 -44.87 25.39
CA ILE A 266 -22.32 -46.08 24.58
C ILE A 266 -23.41 -45.84 23.53
N VAL A 267 -23.21 -46.39 22.34
CA VAL A 267 -24.22 -46.43 21.28
C VAL A 267 -24.26 -47.82 20.67
N ASP A 268 -25.48 -48.33 20.51
CA ASP A 268 -25.76 -49.55 19.76
C ASP A 268 -25.81 -49.28 18.25
N VAL A 269 -25.09 -50.08 17.47
CA VAL A 269 -24.93 -49.95 16.01
C VAL A 269 -25.73 -51.04 15.27
N THR A 270 -26.74 -51.61 15.93
CA THR A 270 -27.48 -52.84 15.56
C THR A 270 -28.18 -52.77 14.18
N ASN A 271 -28.41 -51.56 13.67
CA ASN A 271 -29.17 -51.30 12.45
C ASN A 271 -28.33 -50.81 11.27
N ASN A 272 -27.00 -50.74 11.37
CA ASN A 272 -26.20 -50.32 10.22
C ASN A 272 -26.10 -51.43 9.18
N GLN A 273 -26.65 -51.16 8.00
CA GLN A 273 -26.30 -51.83 6.76
C GLN A 273 -24.92 -51.35 6.29
N PRO A 274 -24.24 -52.10 5.41
CA PRO A 274 -23.04 -51.59 4.75
C PRO A 274 -23.31 -50.22 4.12
N GLY A 275 -22.49 -49.22 4.44
CA GLY A 275 -22.74 -47.84 4.04
C GLY A 275 -22.08 -46.78 4.92
N ASN A 276 -22.28 -45.52 4.54
CA ASN A 276 -21.85 -44.36 5.31
C ASN A 276 -22.72 -44.20 6.57
N TYR A 277 -22.11 -43.80 7.67
CA TYR A 277 -22.79 -43.57 8.94
C TYR A 277 -22.28 -42.33 9.65
N VAL A 278 -23.13 -41.77 10.50
CA VAL A 278 -22.76 -40.84 11.57
C VAL A 278 -23.34 -41.40 12.87
N ILE A 279 -22.48 -41.63 13.86
CA ILE A 279 -22.84 -42.14 15.19
C ILE A 279 -22.46 -41.07 16.21
N SER A 280 -23.39 -40.79 17.13
CA SER A 280 -23.22 -39.75 18.15
C SER A 280 -23.29 -40.36 19.54
N LEU A 281 -22.17 -40.33 20.26
CA LEU A 281 -22.07 -40.71 21.67
C LEU A 281 -22.49 -39.52 22.52
N ASN A 282 -23.55 -39.67 23.33
CA ASN A 282 -23.98 -38.63 24.25
C ASN A 282 -22.92 -38.44 25.34
N VAL A 283 -22.36 -37.23 25.43
CA VAL A 283 -21.39 -36.82 26.45
C VAL A 283 -21.87 -35.59 27.23
N SER A 284 -23.14 -35.18 27.10
CA SER A 284 -23.66 -33.94 27.72
C SER A 284 -23.56 -33.94 29.24
N ALA A 285 -23.64 -35.12 29.86
CA ALA A 285 -23.47 -35.29 31.31
C ALA A 285 -21.99 -35.39 31.75
N GLN A 286 -21.05 -35.42 30.81
CA GLN A 286 -19.65 -35.72 31.06
C GLN A 286 -18.83 -34.42 31.22
N GLN A 287 -18.49 -34.09 32.46
CA GLN A 287 -17.69 -32.91 32.80
C GLN A 287 -16.20 -33.26 33.02
N VAL A 288 -15.68 -34.16 32.18
CA VAL A 288 -14.35 -34.77 32.35
C VAL A 288 -13.38 -34.38 31.24
N ASP A 289 -12.09 -34.44 31.58
CA ASP A 289 -10.99 -34.37 30.64
C ASP A 289 -9.90 -35.37 31.05
N GLY A 290 -9.04 -35.74 30.11
CA GLY A 290 -7.93 -36.69 30.32
C GLY A 290 -7.82 -37.72 29.22
N ALA A 291 -7.09 -38.80 29.50
CA ALA A 291 -6.90 -39.90 28.55
C ALA A 291 -8.20 -40.67 28.31
N MET A 292 -8.53 -40.92 27.04
CA MET A 292 -9.78 -41.54 26.64
C MET A 292 -9.58 -42.51 25.49
N TYR A 293 -10.48 -43.48 25.36
CA TYR A 293 -10.49 -44.38 24.22
C TYR A 293 -11.88 -44.65 23.68
N LEU A 294 -11.93 -44.89 22.38
CA LEU A 294 -13.08 -45.44 21.70
C LEU A 294 -12.86 -46.94 21.52
N SER A 295 -13.82 -47.73 22.00
CA SER A 295 -13.86 -49.18 21.84
C SER A 295 -14.94 -49.55 20.84
N PHE A 296 -14.60 -50.42 19.90
CA PHE A 296 -15.49 -50.93 18.86
C PHE A 296 -15.58 -52.44 19.03
N ASP A 297 -16.78 -52.97 19.32
CA ASP A 297 -16.95 -54.41 19.56
C ASP A 297 -16.66 -55.24 18.30
N VAL A 298 -17.28 -54.90 17.17
CA VAL A 298 -16.93 -55.43 15.84
C VAL A 298 -17.29 -54.37 14.82
N LEU A 299 -16.32 -53.62 14.31
CA LEU A 299 -16.51 -52.66 13.23
C LEU A 299 -15.53 -52.99 12.10
N ASN A 300 -16.05 -53.35 10.94
CA ASN A 300 -15.26 -53.47 9.72
C ASN A 300 -15.55 -52.26 8.87
N GLY A 301 -14.57 -51.41 8.59
CA GLY A 301 -14.81 -50.18 7.86
C GLY A 301 -13.74 -49.12 8.05
N ALA A 302 -14.15 -47.86 7.89
CA ALA A 302 -13.28 -46.70 7.94
C ALA A 302 -13.93 -45.59 8.77
N ILE A 303 -13.15 -44.92 9.62
CA ILE A 303 -13.54 -43.65 10.25
C ILE A 303 -12.95 -42.51 9.43
N TYR A 304 -13.80 -41.56 9.10
CA TYR A 304 -13.48 -40.39 8.29
C TYR A 304 -13.36 -39.13 9.11
N ARG A 305 -14.18 -38.99 10.15
CA ARG A 305 -14.19 -37.82 11.02
C ARG A 305 -14.59 -38.22 12.44
N ILE A 306 -13.96 -37.59 13.42
CA ILE A 306 -14.36 -37.61 14.82
C ILE A 306 -14.41 -36.16 15.28
N TRP A 307 -15.52 -35.70 15.87
CA TRP A 307 -15.66 -34.31 16.31
C TRP A 307 -16.60 -34.17 17.51
N LEU A 308 -16.45 -33.06 18.25
CA LEU A 308 -17.34 -32.68 19.34
C LEU A 308 -18.42 -31.69 18.86
N SER A 309 -19.64 -31.79 19.40
CA SER A 309 -20.73 -30.83 19.14
C SER A 309 -21.68 -30.67 20.31
#